data_AF-A0A4Y2IVR5-F1
#
_entry.id   AF-A0A4Y2IVR5-F1
#
_cell.length_a   1.000
_cell.length_b   1.000
_cell.length_c   1.000
_cell.angle_alpha   90.00
_cell.angle_beta   90.00
_cell.angle_gamma   90.00
#
_symmetry.space_group_name_H-M   'P 1'
#
loop_
_entity.id
_entity.type
_entity.pdbx_description
1 polymer ?
#
loop_
_entity_poly.entity_id
_entity_poly.type
_entity_poly.pdbx_seq_one_letter_code
_entity_poly.pdbx_strand_id
1 'polypeptide(L)'
;MPRGISLTEFQKGQAIAYINDGKTILEITGRQNHKDYIKQLETELLPYGSDWGGENWIHQQDGASIHSAQGVKKWFDDNNVQVFPWPAKSPDLNIVENVWAMLVERVYGQGRQYENVKELHESLDSVWNTFCQKDIQNLYDSMPNRVFELIQAGGKKPSY
;
A
#
# COMPACT_ATOMS: atom_id res chain seq x y z
N MET A 1 15.89 -0.62 -16.49
CA MET A 1 15.82 0.40 -15.41
C MET A 1 14.61 0.03 -14.56
N PRO A 2 14.78 -0.60 -13.39
CA PRO A 2 13.63 -0.96 -12.58
C PRO A 2 13.22 0.25 -11.74
N ARG A 3 11.91 0.38 -11.54
CA ARG A 3 11.28 1.62 -11.08
C ARG A 3 10.20 1.37 -10.00
N GLY A 4 10.16 0.35 -9.13
CA GLY A 4 9.02 -0.01 -8.18
C GLY A 4 8.00 1.02 -7.56
N ILE A 5 7.25 0.63 -6.52
CA ILE A 5 6.06 1.37 -6.02
C ILE A 5 6.33 2.11 -4.70
N SER A 6 6.21 3.45 -4.69
CA SER A 6 6.04 4.27 -3.48
C SER A 6 4.72 5.01 -3.55
N LEU A 7 3.82 4.73 -2.61
CA LEU A 7 2.56 5.45 -2.45
C LEU A 7 2.86 6.78 -1.74
N THR A 8 3.11 7.82 -2.52
CA THR A 8 3.47 9.16 -2.05
C THR A 8 2.60 10.26 -2.63
N GLU A 9 2.46 11.35 -1.87
CA GLU A 9 1.27 12.19 -1.66
C GLU A 9 0.58 12.87 -2.87
N PHE A 10 -0.63 13.30 -2.58
CA PHE A 10 -1.50 14.21 -3.33
C PHE A 10 -0.98 15.66 -3.29
N GLN A 11 -0.41 16.17 -4.38
CA GLN A 11 -0.54 17.57 -4.77
C GLN A 11 -0.91 17.69 -6.24
N LYS A 12 -1.80 18.64 -6.54
CA LYS A 12 -2.36 18.89 -7.87
C LYS A 12 -1.23 19.19 -8.86
N GLY A 13 -0.90 18.21 -9.72
CA GLY A 13 0.11 18.35 -10.78
C GLY A 13 1.33 17.42 -10.68
N GLN A 14 1.36 16.44 -9.77
CA GLN A 14 2.44 15.46 -9.68
C GLN A 14 1.97 14.05 -10.11
N ALA A 15 2.84 13.31 -10.81
CA ALA A 15 2.55 11.99 -11.35
C ALA A 15 2.74 10.90 -10.30
N ILE A 16 1.83 9.92 -10.27
CA ILE A 16 1.90 8.75 -9.39
C ILE A 16 2.65 7.63 -10.12
N ALA A 17 3.64 7.03 -9.47
CA ALA A 17 4.41 5.93 -10.02
C ALA A 17 3.95 4.59 -9.38
N TYR A 18 3.30 3.74 -10.19
CA TYR A 18 3.15 2.31 -9.93
C TYR A 18 4.11 1.57 -10.85
N ILE A 19 4.96 0.73 -10.26
CA ILE A 19 5.83 -0.13 -11.03
C ILE A 19 5.81 -1.54 -10.49
N ASN A 20 5.34 -2.42 -11.34
CA ASN A 20 5.57 -3.84 -11.24
C ASN A 20 6.91 -4.16 -11.91
N ASP A 21 7.96 -4.35 -11.11
CA ASP A 21 9.29 -4.77 -11.56
C ASP A 21 9.43 -6.31 -11.59
N GLY A 22 8.31 -7.03 -11.47
CA GLY A 22 8.30 -8.48 -11.31
C GLY A 22 8.68 -8.94 -9.90
N LYS A 23 8.83 -8.03 -8.92
CA LYS A 23 8.90 -8.43 -7.51
C LYS A 23 7.57 -9.08 -7.10
N THR A 24 7.71 -10.26 -6.52
CA THR A 24 6.63 -11.08 -5.98
C THR A 24 6.04 -10.44 -4.73
N ILE A 25 4.83 -10.85 -4.38
CA ILE A 25 4.24 -10.47 -3.09
C ILE A 25 5.13 -11.04 -1.98
N LEU A 26 5.58 -10.19 -1.05
CA LEU A 26 6.41 -10.62 0.08
C LEU A 26 5.54 -11.42 1.06
N GLU A 27 5.81 -12.72 1.18
CA GLU A 27 5.20 -13.54 2.21
C GLU A 27 5.84 -13.21 3.56
N ILE A 28 5.02 -12.73 4.49
CA ILE A 28 5.43 -12.50 5.88
C ILE A 28 4.90 -13.64 6.73
N THR A 29 5.81 -14.43 7.29
CA THR A 29 5.45 -15.55 8.17
C THR A 29 5.40 -15.12 9.64
N GLY A 30 4.36 -15.57 10.35
CA GLY A 30 4.19 -15.33 11.77
C GLY A 30 3.82 -13.89 12.15
N ARG A 31 3.84 -13.60 13.44
CA ARG A 31 3.47 -12.29 13.98
C ARG A 31 4.64 -11.33 13.87
N GLN A 32 4.43 -10.20 13.19
CA GLN A 32 5.40 -9.13 13.11
C GLN A 32 5.38 -8.26 14.37
N ASN A 33 6.55 -7.76 14.75
CA ASN A 33 6.71 -6.68 15.70
C ASN A 33 7.31 -5.43 15.01
N HIS A 34 7.44 -4.34 15.77
CA HIS A 34 7.92 -3.06 15.22
C HIS A 34 9.37 -3.11 14.67
N LYS A 35 10.24 -3.99 15.19
CA LYS A 35 11.61 -4.15 14.67
C LYS A 35 11.62 -4.85 13.32
N ASP A 36 10.75 -5.84 13.15
CA ASP A 36 10.61 -6.52 11.87
C ASP A 36 10.08 -5.56 10.81
N TYR A 37 9.14 -4.68 11.20
CA TYR A 37 8.66 -3.60 10.34
C TYR A 37 9.77 -2.61 9.95
N ILE A 38 10.58 -2.14 10.90
CA ILE A 38 11.74 -1.28 10.60
C ILE A 38 12.66 -1.96 9.58
N LYS A 39 12.97 -3.24 9.78
CA LYS A 39 13.82 -3.99 8.84
C LYS A 39 13.21 -4.03 7.43
N GLN A 40 11.90 -4.18 7.31
CA GLN A 40 11.22 -4.13 6.02
C GLN A 40 11.31 -2.73 5.38
N LEU A 41 11.14 -1.67 6.16
CA LEU A 41 11.30 -0.30 5.66
C LEU A 41 12.73 -0.05 5.15
N GLU A 42 13.73 -0.57 5.85
CA GLU A 42 15.15 -0.47 5.46
C GLU A 42 15.46 -1.21 4.16
N THR A 43 14.85 -2.37 3.92
CA THR A 43 15.16 -3.20 2.75
C THR A 43 14.27 -2.90 1.54
N GLU A 44 12.99 -2.63 1.76
CA GLU A 44 11.99 -2.53 0.70
C GLU A 44 11.48 -1.12 0.42
N LEU A 45 11.66 -0.16 1.34
CA LEU A 45 11.20 1.22 1.14
C LEU A 45 12.37 2.16 0.88
N LEU A 46 13.28 2.31 1.85
CA LEU A 46 14.31 3.34 1.84
C LEU A 46 15.21 3.33 0.58
N PRO A 47 15.66 2.17 0.06
CA PRO A 47 16.53 2.12 -1.11
C PRO A 47 15.84 2.60 -2.39
N TYR A 48 14.50 2.64 -2.41
CA TYR A 48 13.73 2.84 -3.62
C TYR A 48 12.76 4.02 -3.58
N GLY A 49 12.52 4.60 -2.40
CA GLY A 49 11.52 5.67 -2.21
C GLY A 49 11.69 6.84 -3.17
N SER A 50 12.93 7.29 -3.40
CA SER A 50 13.24 8.39 -4.32
C SER A 50 13.07 8.01 -5.80
N ASP A 51 13.36 6.77 -6.18
CA ASP A 51 13.16 6.26 -7.55
C ASP A 51 11.67 6.22 -7.91
N TRP A 52 10.83 6.04 -6.91
CA TRP A 52 9.40 5.85 -7.02
C TRP A 52 8.63 7.16 -6.90
N GLY A 53 8.83 7.90 -5.81
CA GLY A 53 8.08 9.12 -5.48
C GLY A 53 8.80 10.42 -5.80
N GLY A 54 10.01 10.36 -6.37
CA GLY A 54 10.88 11.52 -6.55
C GLY A 54 11.50 12.00 -5.23
N GLU A 55 12.20 13.14 -5.25
CA GLU A 55 12.99 13.62 -4.11
C GLU A 55 12.15 13.96 -2.85
N ASN A 56 10.86 14.27 -3.01
CA ASN A 56 9.96 14.71 -1.92
C ASN A 56 8.83 13.71 -1.66
N TRP A 57 9.15 12.42 -1.71
CA TRP A 57 8.20 11.36 -1.48
C TRP A 57 7.75 11.33 0.00
N ILE A 58 6.45 11.09 0.23
CA ILE A 58 5.81 10.94 1.55
C ILE A 58 5.25 9.53 1.72
N HIS A 59 5.69 8.79 2.72
CA HIS A 59 5.23 7.44 3.01
C HIS A 59 3.80 7.42 3.58
N GLN A 60 2.90 6.64 2.99
CA GLN A 60 1.60 6.34 3.58
C GLN A 60 1.63 5.00 4.34
N GLN A 61 1.19 4.99 5.60
CA GLN A 61 0.97 3.78 6.40
C GLN A 61 -0.33 3.90 7.21
N ASP A 62 -0.88 2.77 7.65
CA ASP A 62 -2.07 2.75 8.52
C ASP A 62 -1.71 3.00 10.00
N GLY A 63 -2.74 3.02 10.85
CA GLY A 63 -2.59 3.25 12.29
C GLY A 63 -2.24 2.02 13.13
N ALA A 64 -1.75 0.91 12.55
CA ALA A 64 -1.45 -0.31 13.30
C ALA A 64 -0.45 -0.04 14.46
N SER A 65 -0.58 -0.80 15.56
CA SER A 65 0.24 -0.57 16.76
C SER A 65 1.74 -0.73 16.52
N ILE A 66 2.14 -1.57 15.56
CA ILE A 66 3.55 -1.76 15.20
C ILE A 66 4.07 -0.57 14.38
N HIS A 67 3.27 0.02 13.49
CA HIS A 67 3.63 1.19 12.67
C HIS A 67 3.67 2.49 13.47
N SER A 68 2.87 2.57 14.54
CA SER A 68 2.80 3.73 15.44
C SER A 68 3.73 3.64 16.67
N ALA A 69 4.54 2.57 16.76
CA ALA A 69 5.52 2.38 17.83
C ALA A 69 6.57 3.50 17.84
N GLN A 70 7.06 3.88 19.02
CA GLN A 70 8.04 4.96 19.17
C GLN A 70 9.33 4.71 18.37
N GLY A 71 9.79 3.47 18.30
CA GLY A 71 10.97 3.10 17.52
C GLY A 71 10.79 3.32 16.02
N VAL A 72 9.60 3.08 15.49
CA VAL A 72 9.29 3.29 14.07
C VAL A 72 9.23 4.77 13.74
N LYS A 73 8.57 5.57 14.60
CA LYS A 73 8.56 7.04 14.46
C LYS A 73 9.96 7.62 14.44
N LYS A 74 10.79 7.21 15.41
CA LYS A 74 12.19 7.62 15.47
C LYS A 74 12.97 7.20 14.22
N TRP A 75 12.74 6.01 13.69
CA TRP A 75 13.39 5.56 12.46
C TRP A 75 13.02 6.44 11.26
N PHE A 76 11.74 6.82 11.10
CA PHE A 76 11.33 7.74 10.04
C PHE A 76 12.03 9.11 10.18
N ASP A 77 12.08 9.66 11.40
CA ASP A 77 12.75 10.93 11.69
C ASP A 77 14.25 10.85 11.37
N ASP A 78 14.94 9.80 11.83
CA ASP A 78 16.39 9.61 11.62
C ASP A 78 16.76 9.45 10.13
N ASN A 79 15.84 8.93 9.31
CA ASN A 79 16.04 8.70 7.89
C ASN A 79 15.43 9.78 6.99
N ASN A 80 14.92 10.88 7.57
CA ASN A 80 14.26 11.98 6.84
C ASN A 80 13.09 11.52 5.93
N VAL A 81 12.37 10.48 6.35
CA VAL A 81 11.22 9.98 5.61
C VAL A 81 9.95 10.66 6.16
N GLN A 82 9.28 11.43 5.32
CA GLN A 82 8.00 12.03 5.68
C GLN A 82 6.92 10.96 5.71
N VAL A 83 6.03 11.01 6.70
CA VAL A 83 4.91 10.07 6.84
C VAL A 83 3.59 10.83 6.76
N PHE A 84 2.69 10.37 5.90
CA PHE A 84 1.37 10.95 5.77
C PHE A 84 0.56 10.78 7.06
N PRO A 85 -0.05 11.86 7.60
CA PRO A 85 -0.87 11.76 8.80
C PRO A 85 -2.17 11.01 8.52
N TRP A 86 -2.26 9.76 8.97
CA TRP A 86 -3.43 8.91 8.76
C TRP A 86 -4.52 9.12 9.83
N PRO A 87 -5.79 9.39 9.46
CA PRO A 87 -6.86 9.49 10.43
C PRO A 87 -7.17 8.13 11.08
N ALA A 88 -7.40 8.14 12.41
CA ALA A 88 -7.75 6.93 13.14
C ALA A 88 -9.05 6.31 12.59
N LYS A 89 -9.14 4.97 12.60
CA LYS A 89 -10.32 4.20 12.19
C LYS A 89 -10.84 4.51 10.78
N SER A 90 -9.94 4.86 9.86
CA SER A 90 -10.28 5.15 8.46
C SER A 90 -9.70 4.12 7.49
N PRO A 91 -10.07 2.83 7.59
CA PRO A 91 -9.61 1.82 6.63
C PRO A 91 -10.14 2.11 5.23
N ASP A 92 -11.30 2.77 5.13
CA ASP A 92 -11.96 3.10 3.86
C ASP A 92 -11.12 4.04 2.96
N LEU A 93 -10.24 4.83 3.57
CA LEU A 93 -9.31 5.70 2.84
C LEU A 93 -8.07 4.93 2.37
N ASN A 94 -7.80 3.75 2.93
CA ASN A 94 -6.57 3.04 2.68
C ASN A 94 -6.63 2.32 1.33
N ILE A 95 -5.94 2.88 0.33
CA ILE A 95 -5.93 2.32 -1.02
C ILE A 95 -5.37 0.89 -1.04
N VAL A 96 -4.46 0.54 -0.12
CA VAL A 96 -3.90 -0.83 -0.10
C VAL A 96 -4.97 -1.89 0.19
N GLU A 97 -5.99 -1.58 1.00
CA GLU A 97 -7.13 -2.48 1.25
C GLU A 97 -7.93 -2.76 -0.03
N ASN A 98 -8.01 -1.76 -0.91
CA ASN A 98 -8.71 -1.89 -2.18
C ASN A 98 -7.87 -2.71 -3.17
N VAL A 99 -6.55 -2.52 -3.18
CA VAL A 99 -5.63 -3.36 -3.95
C VAL A 99 -5.73 -4.83 -3.50
N TRP A 100 -5.79 -5.08 -2.19
CA TRP A 100 -6.02 -6.43 -1.67
C TRP A 100 -7.36 -7.01 -2.10
N ALA A 101 -8.44 -6.22 -2.06
CA ALA A 101 -9.75 -6.67 -2.54
C ALA A 101 -9.73 -7.04 -4.03
N MET A 102 -9.10 -6.20 -4.88
CA MET A 102 -8.91 -6.49 -6.30
C MET A 102 -8.07 -7.74 -6.53
N LEU A 103 -7.03 -7.96 -5.72
CA LEU A 103 -6.19 -9.15 -5.81
C LEU A 103 -6.98 -10.40 -5.47
N VAL A 104 -7.72 -10.40 -4.35
CA VAL A 104 -8.59 -11.50 -3.92
C VAL A 104 -9.64 -11.81 -4.99
N GLU A 105 -10.29 -10.78 -5.54
CA GLU A 105 -11.27 -10.94 -6.61
C GLU A 105 -10.67 -11.60 -7.86
N ARG A 106 -9.48 -11.17 -8.30
CA ARG A 106 -8.80 -11.73 -9.48
C ARG A 106 -8.25 -13.14 -9.24
N VAL A 107 -7.81 -13.43 -8.02
CA VAL A 107 -7.27 -14.75 -7.61
C VAL A 107 -8.41 -15.77 -7.50
N TYR A 108 -9.44 -15.49 -6.70
CA TYR A 108 -10.54 -16.42 -6.43
C TYR A 108 -11.76 -16.26 -7.35
N GLY A 109 -11.71 -15.30 -8.28
CA GLY A 109 -12.77 -15.01 -9.23
C GLY A 109 -13.20 -16.25 -10.00
N GLN A 110 -14.47 -16.25 -10.44
CA GLN A 110 -15.07 -17.36 -11.19
C GLN A 110 -15.07 -18.72 -10.44
N GLY A 111 -14.97 -18.69 -9.10
CA GLY A 111 -15.01 -19.89 -8.27
C GLY A 111 -13.71 -20.69 -8.26
N ARG A 112 -12.58 -20.08 -8.64
CA ARG A 112 -11.27 -20.74 -8.58
C ARG A 112 -10.93 -21.15 -7.14
N GLN A 113 -10.36 -22.34 -6.99
CA GLN A 113 -9.86 -22.89 -5.73
C GLN A 113 -8.43 -23.41 -5.95
N TYR A 114 -7.69 -23.60 -4.85
CA TYR A 114 -6.30 -24.04 -4.87
C TYR A 114 -6.12 -25.23 -3.95
N GLU A 115 -5.36 -26.23 -4.36
CA GLU A 115 -5.18 -27.46 -3.58
C GLU A 115 -4.11 -27.31 -2.51
N ASN A 116 -3.17 -26.40 -2.71
CA ASN A 116 -2.05 -26.17 -1.80
C ASN A 116 -1.57 -24.72 -1.83
N VAL A 117 -0.76 -24.36 -0.83
CA VAL A 117 -0.21 -23.02 -0.65
C VAL A 117 0.65 -22.60 -1.85
N LYS A 118 1.44 -23.52 -2.41
CA LYS A 118 2.31 -23.24 -3.56
C LYS A 118 1.51 -22.75 -4.78
N GLU A 119 0.43 -23.43 -5.14
CA GLU A 119 -0.46 -23.02 -6.24
C GLU A 119 -1.09 -21.64 -6.00
N LEU A 120 -1.48 -21.36 -4.75
CA LEU A 120 -2.00 -20.05 -4.37
C LEU A 120 -0.93 -18.96 -4.56
N HIS A 121 0.32 -19.20 -4.15
CA HIS A 121 1.42 -18.25 -4.38
C HIS A 121 1.70 -18.01 -5.86
N GLU A 122 1.79 -19.07 -6.67
CA GLU A 122 2.00 -18.94 -8.11
C GLU A 122 0.88 -18.12 -8.77
N SER A 123 -0.37 -18.31 -8.33
CA SER A 123 -1.49 -17.52 -8.82
C SER A 123 -1.50 -16.08 -8.30
N LEU A 124 -1.11 -15.85 -7.05
CA LEU A 124 -0.97 -14.50 -6.49
C LEU A 124 0.07 -13.70 -7.28
N ASP A 125 1.23 -14.30 -7.55
CA ASP A 125 2.29 -13.67 -8.36
C ASP A 125 1.84 -13.44 -9.80
N SER A 126 1.17 -14.42 -10.41
CA SER A 126 0.64 -14.26 -11.77
C SER A 126 -0.35 -13.11 -11.85
N VAL A 127 -1.31 -13.03 -10.92
CA VAL A 127 -2.31 -11.97 -10.88
C VAL A 127 -1.67 -10.63 -10.55
N TRP A 128 -0.75 -10.57 -9.58
CA TRP A 128 -0.02 -9.35 -9.24
C TRP A 128 0.68 -8.77 -10.47
N ASN A 129 1.33 -9.62 -11.27
CA ASN A 129 1.97 -9.26 -12.54
C ASN A 129 1.00 -8.74 -13.62
N THR A 130 -0.32 -8.89 -13.45
CA THR A 130 -1.32 -8.29 -14.34
C THR A 130 -1.77 -6.89 -13.89
N PHE A 131 -1.48 -6.48 -12.65
CA PHE A 131 -1.85 -5.13 -12.21
C PHE A 131 -1.09 -4.12 -13.06
N CYS A 132 -1.82 -3.10 -13.51
CA CYS A 132 -1.24 -2.00 -14.29
C CYS A 132 -1.38 -0.68 -13.54
N GLN A 133 -0.65 0.35 -13.98
CA GLN A 133 -0.74 1.70 -13.42
C GLN A 133 -2.20 2.19 -13.31
N LYS A 134 -3.04 1.84 -14.29
CA LYS A 134 -4.44 2.27 -14.33
C LYS A 134 -5.27 1.69 -13.18
N ASP A 135 -4.98 0.47 -12.73
CA ASP A 135 -5.67 -0.15 -11.60
C ASP A 135 -5.49 0.70 -10.33
N ILE A 136 -4.25 1.13 -10.07
CA ILE A 136 -3.91 1.95 -8.91
C ILE A 136 -4.37 3.40 -9.09
N GLN A 137 -4.20 3.96 -10.29
CA GLN A 137 -4.59 5.35 -10.57
C GLN A 137 -6.09 5.56 -10.35
N ASN A 138 -6.95 4.61 -10.78
CA ASN A 138 -8.39 4.71 -10.56
C ASN A 138 -8.76 4.76 -9.06
N LEU A 139 -8.04 4.02 -8.21
CA LEU A 139 -8.26 4.04 -6.77
C LEU A 139 -7.91 5.42 -6.19
N TYR A 140 -6.78 5.99 -6.60
CA TYR A 140 -6.36 7.34 -6.20
C TYR A 140 -7.31 8.43 -6.70
N ASP A 141 -7.72 8.36 -7.96
CA ASP A 141 -8.65 9.32 -8.56
C ASP A 141 -10.01 9.31 -7.85
N SER A 142 -10.37 8.20 -7.22
CA SER A 142 -11.58 8.10 -6.40
C SER A 142 -11.44 8.73 -5.00
N MET A 143 -10.22 8.98 -4.51
CA MET A 143 -9.99 9.48 -3.14
C MET A 143 -10.69 10.79 -2.80
N PRO A 144 -10.70 11.83 -3.65
CA PRO A 144 -11.45 13.05 -3.35
C PRO A 144 -12.93 12.79 -3.07
N ASN A 145 -13.56 11.90 -3.84
CA ASN A 145 -14.95 11.53 -3.63
C ASN A 145 -15.13 10.72 -2.34
N ARG A 146 -14.25 9.76 -2.05
CA ARG A 146 -14.28 8.98 -0.80
C ARG A 146 -14.13 9.86 0.43
N VAL A 147 -13.20 10.80 0.40
CA VAL A 147 -13.01 11.79 1.47
C VAL A 147 -14.26 12.65 1.61
N PHE A 148 -14.85 13.12 0.51
CA PHE A 148 -16.09 13.89 0.53
C PHE A 148 -17.24 13.09 1.17
N GLU A 149 -17.43 11.83 0.76
CA GLU A 149 -18.46 10.94 1.31
C GLU A 149 -18.24 10.65 2.80
N LEU A 150 -17.00 10.45 3.23
CA LEU A 150 -16.66 10.28 4.64
C LEU A 150 -17.01 11.53 5.48
N ILE A 151 -16.75 12.73 4.93
CA ILE A 151 -17.13 13.99 5.57
C ILE A 151 -18.66 14.10 5.66
N GLN A 152 -19.39 13.80 4.59
CA GLN A 152 -20.86 13.80 4.59
C GLN A 152 -21.45 12.79 5.58
N ALA A 153 -20.81 11.64 5.73
CA ALA A 153 -21.20 10.61 6.70
C ALA A 153 -20.82 10.97 8.15
N GLY A 154 -20.19 12.12 8.41
CA GLY A 154 -19.75 12.54 9.73
C GLY A 154 -18.68 11.61 10.32
N GLY A 155 -17.80 11.07 9.47
CA GLY A 155 -16.74 10.14 9.88
C GLY A 155 -17.22 8.71 10.15
N LYS A 156 -18.47 8.37 9.81
CA LYS A 156 -18.96 6.99 9.80
C LYS A 156 -18.63 6.31 8.48
N LYS A 157 -18.52 4.97 8.49
CA LYS A 157 -18.26 4.16 7.30
C LYS A 157 -19.26 4.47 6.18
N PRO A 158 -18.81 5.00 5.04
CA PRO A 158 -19.65 5.19 3.85
C PRO A 158 -19.96 3.84 3.18
N SER A 159 -21.06 3.78 2.44
CA SER A 159 -21.39 2.61 1.59
C SER A 159 -20.71 2.78 0.24
N TYR A 160 -19.53 2.18 0.08
CA TYR A 160 -18.85 2.05 -1.21
C TYR A 160 -19.29 0.78 -1.93
#